data_AF-A0A166KE60-F1
#
_entry.id   AF-A0A166KE60-F1
#
_cell.length_a   1.000
_cell.length_b   1.000
_cell.length_c   1.000
_cell.angle_alpha   90.00
_cell.angle_beta   90.00
_cell.angle_gamma   90.00
#
_symmetry.space_group_name_H-M   'P 1'
#
loop_
_entity.id
_entity.type
_entity.pdbx_description
1 polymer ?
#
loop_
_entity_poly.entity_id
_entity_poly.type
_entity_poly.pdbx_seq_one_letter_code
_entity_poly.pdbx_strand_id
1 'polypeptide(L)'
;MDGKDTQDNKGAQADMEAYFSKSSERVRYAFGRAEEQYVTPFLSFYMEAFSQRPVITTFVTVFTALSFWPIVTFIGWVIGGFAVILGIGVCVALALYAVLFVLAAGTLLAILVLLIVASVFITAGVLIAFATGYLTRRFYKLVRAQGREGVGAWVRETVELVTPANRSSETSKDEGSDDSAVVVN
;
A
#
# COMPACT_ATOMS: atom_id res chain seq x y z
N MET A 1 -4.43 25.91 -8.51
CA MET A 1 -4.31 25.52 -7.10
C MET A 1 -2.95 24.87 -6.84
N ASP A 2 -1.85 25.41 -7.39
CA ASP A 2 -0.59 24.64 -7.56
C ASP A 2 0.64 25.31 -6.93
N GLY A 3 0.44 26.41 -6.19
CA GLY A 3 1.53 27.22 -5.62
C GLY A 3 1.74 27.06 -4.11
N LYS A 4 0.83 26.37 -3.41
CA LYS A 4 0.87 26.27 -1.94
C LYS A 4 1.78 25.12 -1.48
N ASP A 5 1.76 24.00 -2.19
CA ASP A 5 2.52 22.79 -1.83
C ASP A 5 4.04 22.96 -2.02
N THR A 6 4.47 23.85 -2.92
CA THR A 6 5.89 24.16 -3.12
C THR A 6 6.46 25.07 -2.05
N GLN A 7 5.61 25.84 -1.35
CA GLN A 7 6.05 26.77 -0.31
C GLN A 7 6.22 26.06 1.04
N ASP A 8 5.34 25.11 1.36
CA ASP A 8 5.42 24.31 2.59
C ASP A 8 6.65 23.38 2.59
N ASN A 9 7.03 22.83 1.44
CA ASN A 9 8.21 21.95 1.32
C ASN A 9 9.54 22.72 1.54
N LYS A 10 9.61 24.00 1.14
CA LYS A 10 10.78 24.86 1.39
C LYS A 10 10.94 25.19 2.87
N GLY A 11 9.83 25.40 3.59
CA GLY A 11 9.86 25.61 5.03
C GLY A 11 10.37 24.37 5.77
N ALA A 12 9.88 23.17 5.41
CA ALA A 12 10.33 21.92 5.99
C ALA A 12 11.83 21.64 5.74
N GLN A 13 12.34 21.96 4.55
CA GLN A 13 13.78 21.82 4.25
C GLN A 13 14.64 22.81 5.06
N ALA A 14 14.21 24.08 5.18
CA ALA A 14 14.94 25.08 5.97
C ALA A 14 15.00 24.73 7.46
N ASP A 15 13.91 24.17 8.01
CA ASP A 15 13.89 23.69 9.39
C ASP A 15 14.85 22.51 9.59
N MET A 16 14.91 21.56 8.65
CA MET A 16 15.86 20.44 8.71
C MET A 16 17.31 20.93 8.66
N GLU A 17 17.63 21.87 7.76
CA GLU A 17 18.97 22.47 7.69
C GLU A 17 19.35 23.17 9.00
N ALA A 18 18.41 23.87 9.64
CA ALA A 18 18.62 24.47 10.95
C ALA A 18 18.91 23.42 12.04
N TYR A 19 18.23 22.27 12.02
CA TYR A 19 18.52 21.16 12.94
C TYR A 19 19.90 20.54 12.69
N PHE A 20 20.30 20.38 11.43
CA PHE A 20 21.65 19.90 11.09
C PHE A 20 22.73 20.88 11.54
N SER A 21 22.56 22.18 11.27
CA SER A 21 23.48 23.22 11.71
C SER A 21 23.64 23.19 13.25
N LYS A 22 22.52 23.20 13.98
CA LYS A 22 22.51 23.16 15.45
C LYS A 22 23.12 21.87 16.03
N SER A 23 22.96 20.75 15.34
CA SER A 23 23.55 19.47 15.76
C SER A 23 25.06 19.45 15.49
N SER A 24 25.49 19.94 14.32
CA SER A 24 26.90 20.06 13.96
C SER A 24 27.67 21.01 14.89
N GLU A 25 27.03 22.10 15.32
CA GLU A 25 27.61 23.06 16.26
C GLU A 25 27.78 22.45 17.66
N ARG A 26 26.81 21.65 18.12
CA ARG A 26 26.95 20.90 19.38
C ARG A 26 28.07 19.87 19.32
N VAL A 27 28.20 19.16 18.20
CA VAL A 27 29.28 18.20 17.99
C VAL A 27 30.63 18.93 17.99
N ARG A 28 30.76 20.03 17.24
CA ARG A 28 31.98 20.86 17.23
C ARG A 28 32.35 21.41 18.59
N TYR A 29 31.38 21.92 19.34
CA TYR A 29 31.60 22.43 20.70
C TYR A 29 32.05 21.33 21.65
N ALA A 30 31.43 20.14 21.58
CA ALA A 30 31.84 18.99 22.38
C ALA A 30 33.25 18.50 22.01
N PHE A 31 33.59 18.46 20.71
CA PHE A 31 34.93 18.12 20.25
C PHE A 31 35.97 19.15 20.68
N GLY A 32 35.70 20.45 20.52
CA GLY A 32 36.62 21.51 20.94
C GLY A 32 36.89 21.46 22.45
N ARG A 33 35.86 21.22 23.27
CA ARG A 33 36.04 21.04 24.72
C ARG A 33 36.84 19.77 25.06
N ALA A 34 36.61 18.68 24.34
CA ALA A 34 37.36 17.44 24.56
C ALA A 34 38.84 17.60 24.15
N GLU A 35 39.11 18.30 23.06
CA GLU A 35 40.46 18.60 22.58
C GLU A 35 41.24 19.44 23.59
N GLU A 36 40.62 20.50 24.10
CA GLU A 36 41.24 21.38 25.07
C GLU A 36 41.45 20.68 26.43
N GLN A 37 40.47 19.90 26.89
CA GLN A 37 40.53 19.26 28.22
C GLN A 37 41.35 17.97 28.28
N TYR A 38 41.44 17.21 27.18
CA TYR A 38 42.08 15.89 27.20
C TYR A 38 43.28 15.79 26.26
N VAL A 39 43.17 16.30 25.03
CA VAL A 39 44.23 16.14 24.01
C VAL A 39 45.41 17.03 24.33
N THR A 40 45.15 18.32 24.57
CA THR A 40 46.18 19.33 24.84
C THR A 40 47.07 18.99 26.05
N PRO A 41 46.53 18.66 27.25
CA PRO A 41 47.37 18.33 28.40
C PRO A 41 48.09 16.98 28.24
N PHE A 42 47.53 16.04 27.49
CA PHE A 42 48.20 14.77 27.22
C PHE A 42 49.41 14.98 26.29
N LEU A 43 49.26 15.84 25.28
CA LEU A 43 50.34 16.14 24.33
C LEU A 43 51.53 16.83 25.01
N SER A 44 51.26 17.79 25.90
CA SER A 44 52.32 18.48 26.65
C SER A 44 53.04 17.53 27.60
N PHE A 45 52.30 16.68 28.34
CA PHE A 45 52.87 15.65 29.20
C PHE A 45 53.72 14.65 28.41
N TYR A 46 53.26 14.26 27.22
CA TYR A 46 53.97 13.34 26.36
C TYR A 46 55.29 13.93 25.83
N MET A 47 55.28 15.19 25.37
CA MET A 47 56.49 15.89 24.94
C MET A 47 57.51 16.00 26.09
N GLU A 48 57.05 16.30 27.30
CA GLU A 48 57.93 16.41 28.46
C GLU A 48 58.52 15.03 28.85
N ALA A 49 57.71 13.97 28.86
CA ALA A 49 58.17 12.60 29.12
C ALA A 49 59.17 12.09 28.07
N PHE A 50 59.04 12.51 26.82
CA PHE A 50 60.00 12.21 25.76
C PHE A 50 61.35 12.89 25.98
N SER A 51 61.33 14.14 26.45
CA SER A 51 62.56 14.90 26.71
C SER A 51 63.36 14.32 27.88
N GLN A 52 62.67 13.80 28.90
CA GLN A 52 63.32 13.26 30.09
C GLN A 52 63.87 11.83 29.89
N ARG A 53 63.13 10.94 29.21
CA ARG A 53 63.49 9.50 29.08
C ARG A 53 63.08 8.90 27.73
N PRO A 54 63.75 9.27 26.62
CA PRO A 54 63.29 8.94 25.26
C PRO A 54 63.18 7.42 24.98
N VAL A 55 64.09 6.60 25.51
CA VAL A 55 64.12 5.15 25.26
C VAL A 55 62.94 4.42 25.93
N ILE A 56 62.61 4.76 27.17
CA ILE A 56 61.50 4.12 27.89
C ILE A 56 60.17 4.59 27.28
N THR A 57 60.03 5.88 26.99
CA THR A 57 58.78 6.45 26.48
C THR A 57 58.44 5.93 25.08
N THR A 58 59.43 5.74 24.21
CA THR A 58 59.23 5.07 22.90
C THR A 58 58.80 3.62 23.04
N PHE A 59 59.45 2.84 23.92
CA PHE A 59 59.06 1.45 24.17
C PHE A 59 57.61 1.34 24.67
N VAL A 60 57.24 2.15 25.68
CA VAL A 60 55.87 2.20 26.20
C VAL A 60 54.88 2.62 25.12
N THR A 61 55.20 3.63 24.32
CA THR A 61 54.33 4.08 23.22
C THR A 61 54.08 2.97 22.22
N VAL A 62 55.13 2.30 21.75
CA VAL A 62 55.02 1.21 20.77
C VAL A 62 54.24 0.04 21.36
N PHE A 63 54.54 -0.32 22.62
CA PHE A 63 53.79 -1.35 23.33
C PHE A 63 52.30 -1.02 23.47
N THR A 64 51.97 0.23 23.83
CA THR A 64 50.58 0.70 23.93
C THR A 64 49.90 0.75 22.57
N ALA A 65 50.59 1.18 21.51
CA ALA A 65 50.04 1.19 20.16
C ALA A 65 49.73 -0.24 19.66
N LEU A 66 50.65 -1.18 19.90
CA LEU A 66 50.48 -2.60 19.59
C LEU A 66 49.37 -3.25 20.42
N SER A 67 49.21 -2.87 21.68
CA SER A 67 48.15 -3.40 22.56
C SER A 67 46.78 -2.75 22.30
N PHE A 68 46.75 -1.55 21.72
CA PHE A 68 45.51 -0.89 21.33
C PHE A 68 44.87 -1.55 20.12
N TRP A 69 45.67 -2.05 19.17
CA TRP A 69 45.17 -2.73 17.97
C TRP A 69 44.17 -3.88 18.26
N PRO A 70 44.49 -4.88 19.11
CA PRO A 70 43.55 -5.96 19.44
C PRO A 70 42.31 -5.47 20.18
N ILE A 71 42.39 -4.38 20.94
CA ILE A 71 41.23 -3.79 21.63
C ILE A 71 40.27 -3.19 20.60
N VAL A 72 40.80 -2.42 19.65
CA VAL A 72 39.99 -1.80 18.59
C VAL A 72 39.34 -2.86 17.70
N THR A 73 40.09 -3.89 17.29
CA THR A 73 39.53 -4.97 16.46
C THR A 73 38.47 -5.76 17.23
N PHE A 74 38.67 -6.01 18.52
CA PHE A 74 37.66 -6.67 19.36
C PHE A 74 36.37 -5.83 19.47
N ILE A 75 36.48 -4.53 19.74
CA ILE A 75 35.31 -3.62 19.80
C ILE A 75 34.59 -3.61 18.44
N GLY A 76 35.33 -3.47 17.35
CA GLY A 76 34.78 -3.49 16.00
C GLY A 76 34.07 -4.81 15.68
N TRP A 77 34.66 -5.94 16.09
CA TRP A 77 34.05 -7.26 15.91
C TRP A 77 32.76 -7.42 16.72
N VAL A 78 32.74 -6.96 17.97
CA VAL A 78 31.55 -7.00 18.83
C VAL A 78 30.43 -6.16 18.20
N ILE A 79 30.71 -4.89 17.86
CA ILE A 79 29.71 -3.99 17.27
C ILE A 79 29.23 -4.54 15.91
N GLY A 80 30.15 -4.99 15.06
CA GLY A 80 29.83 -5.59 13.76
C GLY A 80 29.01 -6.86 13.90
N GLY A 81 29.36 -7.73 14.83
CA GLY A 81 28.61 -8.95 15.13
C GLY A 81 27.18 -8.63 15.59
N PHE A 82 27.01 -7.68 16.50
CA PHE A 82 25.69 -7.21 16.93
C PHE A 82 24.89 -6.65 15.75
N ALA A 83 25.50 -5.82 14.90
CA ALA A 83 24.83 -5.26 13.72
C ALA A 83 24.38 -6.33 12.73
N VAL A 84 25.20 -7.36 12.48
CA VAL A 84 24.86 -8.49 11.61
C VAL A 84 23.71 -9.30 12.20
N ILE A 85 23.75 -9.63 13.49
CA ILE A 85 22.68 -10.39 14.17
C ILE A 85 21.36 -9.60 14.10
N LEU A 86 21.37 -8.30 14.39
CA LEU A 86 20.20 -7.45 14.28
C LEU A 86 19.69 -7.36 12.84
N GLY A 87 20.59 -7.19 11.86
CA GLY A 87 20.25 -7.14 10.44
C GLY A 87 19.57 -8.42 9.97
N ILE A 88 20.12 -9.59 10.34
CA ILE A 88 19.50 -10.89 10.04
C ILE A 88 18.13 -11.00 10.73
N GLY A 89 18.02 -10.58 12.00
CA GLY A 89 16.75 -10.58 12.73
C GLY A 89 15.67 -9.76 12.04
N VAL A 90 16.01 -8.56 11.56
CA VAL A 90 15.08 -7.69 10.80
C VAL A 90 14.70 -8.35 9.48
N CYS A 91 15.64 -8.90 8.73
CA CYS A 91 15.36 -9.59 7.47
C CYS A 91 14.40 -10.78 7.66
N VAL A 92 14.62 -11.59 8.70
CA VAL A 92 13.74 -12.73 9.03
C VAL A 92 12.35 -12.24 9.45
N ALA A 93 12.26 -11.21 10.28
CA ALA A 93 10.99 -10.64 10.70
C ALA A 93 10.18 -10.11 9.51
N LEU A 94 10.83 -9.40 8.58
CA LEU A 94 10.19 -8.90 7.36
C LEU A 94 9.73 -10.04 6.45
N ALA A 95 10.54 -11.09 6.30
CA ALA A 95 10.16 -12.26 5.51
C ALA A 95 8.91 -12.95 6.09
N LEU A 96 8.86 -13.15 7.41
CA LEU A 96 7.70 -13.72 8.09
C LEU A 96 6.46 -12.83 7.92
N TYR A 97 6.62 -11.52 8.07
CA TYR A 97 5.53 -10.57 7.88
C TYR A 97 4.98 -10.61 6.44
N ALA A 98 5.86 -10.67 5.44
CA ALA A 98 5.46 -10.79 4.04
C ALA A 98 4.66 -12.08 3.78
N VAL A 99 5.10 -13.22 4.33
CA VAL A 99 4.38 -14.49 4.20
C VAL A 99 2.99 -14.40 4.85
N LEU A 100 2.91 -13.88 6.08
CA LEU A 100 1.62 -13.70 6.78
C LEU A 100 0.70 -12.76 6.02
N PHE A 101 1.24 -11.69 5.44
CA PHE A 101 0.47 -10.74 4.63
C PHE A 101 -0.09 -11.39 3.37
N VAL A 102 0.70 -12.17 2.64
CA VAL A 102 0.23 -12.91 1.45
C VAL A 102 -0.84 -13.92 1.83
N LEU A 103 -0.67 -14.64 2.95
CA LEU A 103 -1.69 -15.56 3.45
C LEU A 103 -2.98 -14.84 3.80
N ALA A 104 -2.92 -13.73 4.54
CA ALA A 104 -4.09 -12.95 4.92
C ALA A 104 -4.81 -12.33 3.70
N ALA A 105 -4.05 -11.79 2.75
CA ALA A 105 -4.61 -11.27 1.50
C ALA A 105 -5.25 -12.39 0.67
N GLY A 106 -4.60 -13.56 0.60
CA GLY A 106 -5.11 -14.73 -0.10
C GLY A 106 -6.39 -15.28 0.52
N THR A 107 -6.48 -15.38 1.85
CA THR A 107 -7.69 -15.82 2.54
C THR A 107 -8.83 -14.83 2.35
N LEU A 108 -8.56 -13.53 2.42
CA LEU A 108 -9.57 -12.49 2.18
C LEU A 108 -10.09 -12.54 0.74
N LEU A 109 -9.20 -12.71 -0.25
CA LEU A 109 -9.59 -12.86 -1.64
C LEU A 109 -10.43 -14.12 -1.86
N ALA A 110 -10.06 -15.25 -1.25
CA ALA A 110 -10.83 -16.49 -1.34
C ALA A 110 -12.25 -16.32 -0.74
N ILE A 111 -12.37 -15.66 0.41
CA ILE A 111 -13.66 -15.35 1.03
C ILE A 111 -14.50 -14.45 0.12
N LEU A 112 -13.89 -13.44 -0.51
CA LEU A 112 -14.58 -12.53 -1.42
C LEU A 112 -15.11 -13.27 -2.66
N VAL A 113 -14.30 -14.15 -3.26
CA VAL A 113 -14.73 -14.98 -4.39
C VAL A 113 -15.89 -15.89 -3.97
N LEU A 114 -15.79 -16.54 -2.80
CA LEU A 114 -16.86 -17.39 -2.28
C LEU A 114 -18.15 -16.59 -2.04
N LEU A 115 -18.05 -15.38 -1.49
CA LEU A 115 -19.18 -14.47 -1.30
C LEU A 115 -19.83 -14.07 -2.62
N ILE A 116 -19.03 -13.75 -3.65
CA ILE A 116 -19.56 -13.43 -4.98
C ILE A 116 -20.32 -14.63 -5.54
N VAL A 117 -19.72 -15.82 -5.51
CA VAL A 117 -20.37 -17.05 -6.00
C VAL A 117 -21.66 -17.33 -5.23
N ALA A 118 -21.60 -17.28 -3.90
CA ALA A 118 -22.77 -17.46 -3.04
C ALA A 118 -23.87 -16.42 -3.33
N SER A 119 -23.49 -15.15 -3.54
CA SER A 119 -24.44 -14.08 -3.86
C SER A 119 -25.16 -14.35 -5.18
N VAL A 120 -24.45 -14.80 -6.22
CA VAL A 120 -25.04 -15.14 -7.52
C VAL A 120 -26.04 -16.28 -7.37
N PHE A 121 -25.69 -17.34 -6.64
CA PHE A 121 -26.61 -18.46 -6.40
C PHE A 121 -27.83 -18.06 -5.59
N ILE A 122 -27.66 -17.25 -4.54
CA ILE A 122 -28.77 -16.77 -3.72
C ILE A 122 -29.69 -15.87 -4.55
N THR A 123 -29.14 -14.91 -5.30
CA THR A 123 -29.93 -14.01 -6.15
C THR A 123 -30.65 -14.77 -7.25
N ALA A 124 -29.99 -15.71 -7.93
CA ALA A 124 -30.64 -16.56 -8.93
C ALA A 124 -31.77 -17.40 -8.31
N GLY A 125 -31.53 -18.02 -7.15
CA GLY A 125 -32.53 -18.79 -6.42
C GLY A 125 -33.74 -17.96 -6.02
N VAL A 126 -33.53 -16.74 -5.50
CA VAL A 126 -34.61 -15.80 -5.15
C VAL A 126 -35.39 -15.39 -6.38
N LEU A 127 -34.73 -15.09 -7.50
CA LEU A 127 -35.41 -14.73 -8.76
C LEU A 127 -36.26 -15.89 -9.29
N ILE A 128 -35.73 -17.12 -9.29
CA ILE A 128 -36.47 -18.31 -9.71
C ILE A 128 -37.68 -18.57 -8.80
N ALA A 129 -37.49 -18.49 -7.48
CA ALA A 129 -38.57 -18.67 -6.52
C ALA A 129 -39.66 -17.60 -6.67
N PHE A 130 -39.26 -16.34 -6.88
CA PHE A 130 -40.18 -15.22 -7.11
C PHE A 130 -40.96 -15.40 -8.42
N ALA A 131 -40.27 -15.72 -9.52
CA ALA A 131 -40.90 -15.97 -10.82
C ALA A 131 -41.89 -17.15 -10.74
N THR A 132 -41.48 -18.27 -10.14
CA THR A 132 -42.33 -19.46 -9.96
C THR A 132 -43.55 -19.15 -9.08
N GLY A 133 -43.35 -18.43 -7.97
CA GLY A 133 -44.42 -18.02 -7.07
C GLY A 133 -45.42 -17.07 -7.73
N TYR A 134 -44.92 -16.11 -8.54
CA TYR A 134 -45.75 -15.20 -9.32
C TYR A 134 -46.58 -15.95 -10.36
N LEU A 135 -45.94 -16.82 -11.16
CA LEU A 135 -46.60 -17.66 -12.17
C LEU A 135 -47.67 -18.56 -11.54
N THR A 136 -47.36 -19.19 -10.41
CA THR A 136 -48.30 -20.07 -9.68
C THR A 136 -49.50 -19.30 -9.14
N ARG A 137 -49.28 -18.12 -8.51
CA ARG A 137 -50.38 -17.26 -8.04
C ARG A 137 -51.25 -16.79 -9.20
N ARG A 138 -50.64 -16.41 -10.33
CA ARG A 138 -51.37 -15.93 -11.51
C ARG A 138 -52.17 -17.06 -12.15
N PHE A 139 -51.58 -18.23 -12.31
CA PHE A 139 -52.27 -19.44 -12.76
C PHE A 139 -53.49 -19.75 -11.89
N TYR A 140 -53.32 -19.74 -10.56
CA TYR A 140 -54.42 -19.99 -9.62
C TYR A 140 -55.57 -18.97 -9.79
N LYS A 141 -55.26 -17.69 -9.99
CA LYS A 141 -56.28 -16.65 -10.26
C LYS A 141 -57.03 -16.91 -11.58
N LEU A 142 -56.32 -17.21 -12.68
CA LEU A 142 -56.95 -17.43 -13.99
C LEU A 142 -57.82 -18.69 -14.01
N VAL A 143 -57.33 -19.80 -13.44
CA VAL A 143 -58.10 -21.05 -13.35
C VAL A 143 -59.36 -20.87 -12.52
N ARG A 144 -59.30 -20.10 -11.42
CA ARG A 144 -60.47 -19.84 -10.58
C ARG A 144 -61.51 -18.93 -11.26
N ALA A 145 -61.06 -18.01 -12.13
CA ALA A 145 -61.94 -17.07 -12.82
C ALA A 145 -62.60 -17.65 -14.08
N GLN A 146 -61.87 -18.45 -14.87
CA GLN A 146 -62.28 -18.89 -16.22
C GLN A 146 -62.31 -20.43 -16.41
N GLY A 147 -61.99 -21.22 -15.40
CA GLY A 147 -62.02 -22.69 -15.50
C GLY A 147 -60.99 -23.25 -16.48
N ARG A 148 -61.41 -24.13 -17.41
CA ARG A 148 -60.51 -24.81 -18.37
C ARG A 148 -59.93 -23.88 -19.43
N GLU A 149 -60.63 -22.82 -19.82
CA GLU A 149 -60.12 -21.83 -20.80
C GLU A 149 -58.99 -20.98 -20.22
N GLY A 150 -58.99 -20.74 -18.90
CA GLY A 150 -57.94 -19.99 -18.20
C GLY A 150 -56.56 -20.64 -18.29
N VAL A 151 -56.48 -21.96 -18.48
CA VAL A 151 -55.21 -22.68 -18.69
C VAL A 151 -54.60 -22.33 -20.04
N GLY A 152 -55.41 -22.27 -21.10
CA GLY A 152 -54.95 -21.91 -22.44
C GLY A 152 -54.48 -20.46 -22.54
N ALA A 153 -55.21 -19.53 -21.91
CA ALA A 153 -54.83 -18.13 -21.83
C ALA A 153 -53.50 -17.92 -21.07
N TRP A 154 -53.29 -18.65 -19.96
CA TRP A 154 -52.05 -18.59 -19.19
C TRP A 154 -50.83 -19.11 -19.96
N VAL A 155 -50.95 -20.23 -20.69
CA VAL A 155 -49.85 -20.77 -21.52
C VAL A 155 -49.44 -19.76 -22.59
N ARG A 156 -50.42 -19.13 -23.26
CA ARG A 156 -50.17 -18.14 -24.30
C ARG A 156 -49.41 -16.91 -23.76
N GLU A 157 -49.86 -16.35 -22.64
CA GLU A 157 -49.16 -15.24 -21.96
C GLU A 157 -47.75 -15.64 -21.52
N THR A 158 -47.57 -16.85 -20.98
CA THR A 158 -46.26 -17.30 -20.46
C THR A 158 -45.26 -17.52 -21.59
N VAL A 159 -45.70 -18.08 -22.73
CA VAL A 159 -44.85 -18.25 -23.93
C VAL A 159 -44.45 -16.90 -24.50
N GLU A 160 -45.36 -15.92 -24.53
CA GLU A 160 -45.11 -14.56 -25.03
C GLU A 160 -44.16 -13.77 -24.11
N LEU A 161 -44.19 -14.01 -22.79
CA LEU A 161 -43.27 -13.43 -21.81
C LEU A 161 -41.85 -14.05 -21.86
N VAL A 162 -41.73 -15.34 -22.21
CA VAL A 162 -40.44 -16.06 -22.22
C VAL A 162 -39.74 -15.96 -23.58
N THR A 163 -40.50 -15.87 -24.67
CA THR A 163 -39.95 -15.69 -26.02
C THR A 163 -40.21 -14.25 -26.43
N PRO A 164 -39.30 -13.29 -26.14
CA PRO A 164 -39.38 -11.98 -26.77
C PRO A 164 -39.15 -12.20 -28.26
N ALA A 165 -40.23 -12.31 -29.03
CA ALA A 165 -40.16 -12.30 -30.48
C ALA A 165 -39.41 -11.02 -30.87
N ASN A 166 -38.24 -11.21 -31.46
CA ASN A 166 -37.36 -10.18 -31.99
C ASN A 166 -38.16 -9.33 -32.99
N ARG A 167 -38.86 -8.29 -32.51
CA ARG A 167 -39.49 -7.24 -33.32
C ARG A 167 -38.34 -6.45 -33.95
N SER A 168 -37.79 -7.02 -35.00
CA SER A 168 -36.99 -6.33 -35.99
C SER A 168 -37.93 -5.35 -36.69
N SER A 169 -37.87 -4.10 -36.23
CA SER A 169 -38.12 -2.85 -36.95
C SER A 169 -38.63 -2.99 -38.41
N GLU A 170 -39.95 -3.11 -38.57
CA GLU A 170 -40.64 -2.45 -39.67
C GLU A 170 -40.70 -0.96 -39.34
N THR A 171 -39.66 -0.21 -39.72
CA THR A 171 -39.67 1.27 -39.71
C THR A 171 -38.86 1.74 -40.91
N SER A 172 -39.43 1.58 -42.10
CA SER A 172 -38.97 2.28 -43.32
C SER A 172 -40.07 2.26 -44.39
N LYS A 173 -41.09 3.08 -44.14
CA LYS A 173 -42.20 3.53 -45.03
C LYS A 173 -43.20 4.11 -44.03
N ASP A 174 -43.58 5.37 -44.02
CA ASP A 174 -43.61 6.44 -45.00
C ASP A 174 -43.52 7.74 -44.19
N GLU A 175 -43.04 8.82 -44.79
CA GLU A 175 -43.58 10.20 -44.66
C GLU A 175 -42.53 11.21 -45.11
N GLY A 176 -42.80 11.84 -46.26
CA GLY A 176 -41.99 12.90 -46.85
C GLY A 176 -42.57 13.38 -48.16
N SER A 177 -43.90 13.55 -48.20
CA SER A 177 -44.62 14.31 -49.22
C SER A 177 -44.84 15.73 -48.70
N ASP A 178 -44.80 16.69 -49.62
CA ASP A 178 -45.29 18.08 -49.50
C ASP A 178 -44.29 19.06 -48.82
N ASP A 179 -44.01 20.28 -49.29
CA ASP A 179 -44.50 21.13 -50.37
C ASP A 179 -43.67 22.45 -50.36
N SER A 180 -43.85 23.27 -51.39
CA SER A 180 -43.74 24.74 -51.38
C SER A 180 -42.39 25.44 -51.62
N ALA A 181 -42.28 25.92 -52.86
CA ALA A 181 -41.39 26.96 -53.36
C ALA A 181 -41.63 28.35 -52.74
N VAL A 182 -40.57 29.15 -52.56
CA VAL A 182 -40.63 30.62 -52.67
C VAL A 182 -39.35 31.13 -53.33
N VAL A 183 -39.51 31.63 -54.55
CA VAL A 183 -38.54 32.46 -55.28
C VAL A 183 -38.73 33.90 -54.81
N VAL A 184 -37.67 34.56 -54.34
CA VAL A 184 -37.61 36.02 -54.31
C VAL A 184 -36.32 36.45 -55.02
N ASN A 185 -36.57 37.21 -56.08
CA ASN A 185 -35.65 37.88 -56.99
C ASN A 185 -34.95 39.06 -56.30
#